data_AF-A0A0A8K0F0-F1
#
_entry.id   AF-A0A0A8K0F0-F1
#
_cell.length_a   1.000
_cell.length_b   1.000
_cell.length_c   1.000
_cell.angle_alpha   90.00
_cell.angle_beta   90.00
_cell.angle_gamma   90.00
#
_symmetry.space_group_name_H-M   'P 1'
#
loop_
_entity.id
_entity.type
_entity.pdbx_description
1 polymer ?
#
loop_
_entity_poly.entity_id
_entity_poly.type
_entity_poly.pdbx_seq_one_letter_code
_entity_poly.pdbx_strand_id
1 'polypeptide(L)'
;MRLSILLALLLSLSSPALAQDAAEPAGPVLGDLLTNPAYFNSWQTLIGGERTPDWLAEYTKTLDGPPVPSIPVTVDNQTYSLAFTCKPNECEQFQIFVLFAPDGSQAWALMGSPLTGVTWLGEPDERIRAAITAALQK
;
A
#
# COMPACT_ATOMS: atom_id res chain seq x y z
N MET A 1 41.51 28.94 57.57
CA MET A 1 41.92 28.24 56.34
C MET A 1 40.99 27.04 56.15
N ARG A 2 39.75 27.21 55.66
CA ARG A 2 39.28 27.04 54.25
C ARG A 2 39.79 25.73 53.63
N LEU A 3 39.21 24.58 54.00
CA LEU A 3 38.01 23.89 53.44
C LEU A 3 38.34 23.09 52.16
N SER A 4 38.68 21.82 52.35
CA SER A 4 38.89 20.80 51.31
C SER A 4 37.56 20.40 50.70
N ILE A 5 37.33 20.74 49.42
CA ILE A 5 36.13 20.36 48.68
C ILE A 5 36.46 19.09 47.85
N LEU A 6 35.88 17.97 48.27
CA LEU A 6 35.83 16.71 47.53
C LEU A 6 34.94 16.91 46.29
N LEU A 7 35.56 16.90 45.10
CA LEU A 7 34.86 16.96 43.81
C LEU A 7 34.40 15.55 43.42
N ALA A 8 33.20 15.17 43.82
CA ALA A 8 32.54 13.95 43.35
C ALA A 8 32.03 14.18 41.91
N LEU A 9 32.73 13.57 40.95
CA LEU A 9 32.42 13.61 39.52
C LEU A 9 31.21 12.70 39.23
N LEU A 10 30.00 13.27 39.23
CA LEU A 10 28.78 12.62 38.76
C LEU A 10 28.82 12.51 37.23
N LEU A 11 29.23 11.35 36.71
CA LEU A 11 29.12 11.00 35.30
C LEU A 11 27.66 10.61 35.00
N SER A 12 26.86 11.59 34.56
CA SER A 12 25.54 11.36 33.97
C SER A 12 25.73 10.68 32.60
N LEU A 13 25.58 9.36 32.55
CA LEU A 13 25.49 8.61 31.29
C LEU A 13 24.15 8.96 30.62
N SER A 14 24.17 9.91 29.69
CA SER A 14 23.07 10.12 28.74
C SER A 14 23.21 9.08 27.62
N SER A 15 22.59 7.91 27.77
CA SER A 15 22.47 6.98 26.65
C SER A 15 21.56 7.59 25.59
N PRO A 16 21.99 7.71 24.32
CA PRO A 16 21.06 8.00 23.25
C PRO A 16 20.21 6.74 23.05
N ALA A 17 18.90 6.86 23.26
CA ALA A 17 17.97 5.84 22.82
C ALA A 17 17.99 5.85 21.28
N LEU A 18 18.64 4.85 20.67
CA LEU A 18 18.45 4.56 19.26
C LEU A 18 17.00 4.09 19.11
N ALA A 19 16.13 4.99 18.65
CA ALA A 19 14.86 4.59 18.07
C ALA A 19 15.21 3.69 16.87
N GLN A 20 15.03 2.38 17.02
CA GLN A 20 15.01 1.49 15.88
C GLN A 20 13.81 1.93 15.05
N ASP A 21 14.06 2.42 13.83
CA ASP A 21 13.04 2.43 12.77
C ASP A 21 12.59 0.98 12.62
N ALA A 22 11.54 0.61 13.38
CA ALA A 22 10.84 -0.62 13.16
C ALA A 22 10.26 -0.49 11.76
N ALA A 23 10.79 -1.26 10.81
CA ALA A 23 10.15 -1.40 9.51
C ALA A 23 8.68 -1.75 9.79
N GLU A 24 7.76 -0.87 9.36
CA GLU A 24 6.34 -1.14 9.41
C GLU A 24 6.09 -2.56 8.85
N PRO A 25 5.30 -3.41 9.52
CA PRO A 25 5.06 -4.76 9.04
C PRO A 25 4.59 -4.71 7.58
N ALA A 26 5.28 -5.43 6.70
CA ALA A 26 4.90 -5.53 5.31
C ALA A 26 3.46 -6.08 5.21
N GLY A 27 2.58 -5.38 4.50
CA GLY A 27 1.19 -5.79 4.35
C GLY A 27 1.03 -7.08 3.53
N PRO A 28 -0.14 -7.73 3.56
CA PRO A 28 -0.43 -8.86 2.69
C PRO A 28 -0.27 -8.48 1.20
N VAL A 29 0.08 -9.44 0.35
CA VAL A 29 0.08 -9.23 -1.12
C VAL A 29 -1.37 -9.18 -1.63
N LEU A 30 -1.59 -8.71 -2.86
CA LEU A 30 -2.96 -8.61 -3.40
C LEU A 30 -3.71 -9.96 -3.37
N GLY A 31 -3.03 -11.05 -3.72
CA GLY A 31 -3.63 -12.39 -3.70
C GLY A 31 -4.17 -12.78 -2.31
N ASP A 32 -3.42 -12.47 -1.25
CA ASP A 32 -3.83 -12.75 0.13
C ASP A 32 -5.05 -11.91 0.53
N LEU A 33 -5.08 -10.63 0.17
CA LEU A 33 -6.24 -9.76 0.42
C LEU A 33 -7.51 -10.31 -0.23
N LEU A 34 -7.40 -10.81 -1.46
CA LEU A 34 -8.52 -11.34 -2.24
C LEU A 34 -9.04 -12.70 -1.72
N THR A 35 -8.40 -13.31 -0.72
CA THR A 35 -9.00 -14.44 0.01
C THR A 35 -10.13 -14.01 0.94
N ASN A 36 -10.18 -12.72 1.32
CA ASN A 36 -11.28 -12.15 2.08
C ASN A 36 -12.46 -11.80 1.15
N PRO A 37 -13.70 -12.27 1.43
CA PRO A 37 -14.85 -12.02 0.56
C PRO A 37 -15.16 -10.54 0.31
N ALA A 38 -14.97 -9.65 1.28
CA ALA A 38 -15.25 -8.22 1.11
C ALA A 38 -14.31 -7.60 0.07
N TYR A 39 -13.01 -7.87 0.22
CA TYR A 39 -11.97 -7.44 -0.71
C TYR A 39 -12.17 -8.05 -2.10
N PHE A 40 -12.53 -9.33 -2.17
CA PHE A 40 -12.81 -9.99 -3.44
C PHE A 40 -14.00 -9.37 -4.18
N ASN A 41 -15.09 -9.08 -3.47
CA ASN A 41 -16.30 -8.50 -4.07
C ASN A 41 -16.07 -7.08 -4.59
N SER A 42 -15.34 -6.24 -3.85
CA SER A 42 -15.01 -4.90 -4.30
C SER A 42 -14.02 -4.91 -5.46
N TRP A 43 -13.06 -5.85 -5.47
CA TRP A 43 -12.21 -6.13 -6.63
C TRP A 43 -13.02 -6.53 -7.86
N GLN A 44 -13.93 -7.50 -7.76
CA GLN A 44 -14.77 -7.93 -8.88
C GLN A 44 -15.63 -6.80 -9.44
N THR A 45 -16.17 -5.95 -8.57
CA THR A 45 -16.91 -4.76 -8.98
C THR A 45 -16.01 -3.79 -9.74
N LEU A 46 -14.78 -3.58 -9.25
CA LEU A 46 -13.79 -2.69 -9.85
C LEU A 46 -13.33 -3.16 -11.24
N ILE A 47 -13.06 -4.46 -11.38
CA ILE A 47 -12.54 -5.07 -12.61
C ILE A 47 -13.63 -5.62 -13.54
N GLY A 48 -14.91 -5.47 -13.19
CA GLY A 48 -16.03 -5.88 -14.04
C GLY A 48 -16.48 -4.83 -15.06
N GLY A 49 -15.86 -3.64 -15.06
CA GLY A 49 -16.22 -2.56 -15.97
C GLY A 49 -15.68 -2.74 -17.40
N GLU A 50 -16.31 -2.11 -18.38
CA GLU A 50 -15.99 -2.26 -19.82
C GLU A 50 -14.54 -1.95 -20.22
N ARG A 51 -13.78 -1.23 -19.37
CA ARG A 51 -12.41 -0.75 -19.66
C ARG A 51 -11.32 -1.66 -19.08
N THR A 52 -11.66 -2.81 -18.51
CA THR A 52 -10.68 -3.69 -17.86
C THR A 52 -10.16 -4.76 -18.81
N PRO A 53 -8.84 -4.92 -18.95
CA PRO A 53 -8.25 -5.91 -19.84
C PRO A 53 -8.40 -7.35 -19.33
N ASP A 54 -8.49 -8.31 -20.25
CA ASP A 54 -8.71 -9.74 -19.98
C ASP A 54 -7.72 -10.37 -18.99
N TRP A 55 -6.47 -9.88 -18.93
CA TRP A 55 -5.47 -10.44 -18.02
C TRP A 55 -5.87 -10.30 -16.54
N LEU A 56 -6.71 -9.31 -16.19
CA LEU A 56 -7.24 -9.15 -14.83
C LEU A 56 -8.21 -10.28 -14.48
N ALA A 57 -8.98 -10.78 -15.47
CA ALA A 57 -9.84 -11.93 -15.26
C ALA A 57 -9.01 -13.20 -15.04
N GLU A 58 -7.88 -13.35 -15.72
CA GLU A 58 -6.95 -14.46 -15.48
C GLU A 58 -6.30 -14.34 -14.10
N TYR A 59 -5.77 -13.17 -13.75
CA TYR A 59 -5.25 -12.89 -12.41
C TYR A 59 -6.29 -13.22 -11.32
N THR A 60 -7.56 -12.88 -11.52
CA THR A 60 -8.62 -13.15 -10.53
C THR A 60 -8.82 -14.64 -10.27
N LYS A 61 -8.59 -15.50 -11.27
CA LYS A 61 -8.73 -16.96 -11.14
C LYS A 61 -7.53 -17.60 -10.45
N THR A 62 -6.33 -17.10 -10.76
CA THR A 62 -5.07 -17.73 -10.34
C THR A 62 -4.47 -17.08 -9.10
N LEU A 63 -4.80 -15.80 -8.87
CA LEU A 63 -4.13 -14.89 -7.94
C LEU A 63 -2.60 -14.84 -8.15
N ASP A 64 -2.16 -15.17 -9.37
CA ASP A 64 -0.75 -15.25 -9.76
C ASP A 64 -0.24 -13.86 -10.16
N GLY A 65 0.40 -13.20 -9.19
CA GLY A 65 1.04 -11.90 -9.36
C GLY A 65 2.34 -11.84 -8.59
N PRO A 66 3.12 -10.77 -8.76
CA PRO A 66 4.37 -10.61 -8.03
C PRO A 66 4.09 -10.52 -6.52
N PRO A 67 4.97 -11.05 -5.65
CA PRO A 67 4.79 -11.06 -4.21
C PRO A 67 5.13 -9.68 -3.60
N VAL A 68 4.46 -8.62 -4.06
CA VAL A 68 4.65 -7.25 -3.60
C VAL A 68 3.71 -6.99 -2.42
N PRO A 69 4.25 -6.75 -1.22
CA PRO A 69 3.44 -6.40 -0.05
C PRO A 69 2.61 -5.14 -0.29
N SER A 70 1.38 -5.12 0.23
CA SER A 70 0.58 -3.89 0.23
C SER A 70 1.19 -2.83 1.15
N ILE A 71 0.98 -1.57 0.76
CA ILE A 71 1.42 -0.39 1.50
C ILE A 71 0.24 0.15 2.32
N PRO A 72 0.38 0.36 3.64
CA PRO A 72 -0.64 1.06 4.41
C PRO A 72 -0.72 2.53 4.01
N VAL A 73 -1.91 3.01 3.69
CA VAL A 73 -2.16 4.41 3.29
C VAL A 73 -3.20 5.01 4.23
N THR A 74 -2.81 6.03 5.00
CA THR A 74 -3.73 6.72 5.89
C THR A 74 -4.49 7.82 5.15
N VAL A 75 -5.82 7.75 5.19
CA VAL A 75 -6.72 8.78 4.69
C VAL A 75 -7.82 9.01 5.73
N ASP A 76 -8.02 10.26 6.16
CA ASP A 76 -9.01 10.64 7.18
C ASP A 76 -8.96 9.79 8.47
N ASN A 77 -7.74 9.53 8.98
CA ASN A 77 -7.47 8.67 10.15
C ASN A 77 -7.91 7.20 10.00
N GLN A 78 -8.17 6.74 8.78
CA GLN A 78 -8.40 5.34 8.46
C GLN A 78 -7.23 4.78 7.64
N THR A 79 -6.87 3.53 7.89
CA THR A 79 -5.78 2.85 7.18
C THR A 79 -6.33 1.99 6.06
N TYR A 80 -6.02 2.39 4.83
CA TYR A 80 -6.33 1.70 3.59
C TYR A 80 -5.14 0.80 3.21
N SER A 81 -5.41 -0.21 2.37
CA SER A 81 -4.36 -1.08 1.83
C SER A 81 -4.15 -0.80 0.35
N LEU A 82 -3.00 -0.24 -0.03
CA LEU A 82 -2.61 -0.08 -1.43
C LEU A 82 -1.84 -1.31 -1.90
N ALA A 83 -2.51 -2.16 -2.67
CA ALA A 83 -1.96 -3.39 -3.20
C ALA A 83 -1.59 -3.24 -4.68
N PHE A 84 -0.74 -4.12 -5.17
CA PHE A 84 -0.22 -4.09 -6.54
C PHE A 84 -0.29 -5.47 -7.19
N THR A 85 -0.58 -5.49 -8.48
CA THR A 85 -0.25 -6.60 -9.37
C THR A 85 0.03 -6.07 -10.77
N CYS A 86 0.53 -6.94 -11.63
CA CYS A 86 0.83 -6.63 -13.02
C CYS A 86 0.64 -7.86 -13.89
N LYS A 87 0.56 -7.67 -15.21
CA LYS A 87 0.44 -8.78 -16.15
C LYS A 87 1.71 -9.64 -16.12
N PRO A 88 1.61 -10.97 -16.00
CA PRO A 88 2.77 -11.86 -16.04
C PRO A 88 3.62 -11.63 -17.31
N ASN A 89 4.95 -11.57 -17.14
CA ASN A 89 5.96 -11.29 -18.18
C ASN A 89 5.90 -9.90 -18.85
N GLU A 90 4.91 -9.06 -18.52
CA GLU A 90 4.71 -7.72 -19.10
C GLU A 90 4.50 -6.67 -17.99
N CYS A 91 5.16 -6.88 -16.85
CA CYS A 91 4.92 -6.13 -15.62
C CYS A 91 5.22 -4.63 -15.75
N GLU A 92 6.16 -4.26 -16.61
CA GLU A 92 6.51 -2.86 -16.87
C GLU A 92 5.44 -2.13 -17.70
N GLN A 93 4.60 -2.89 -18.43
CA GLN A 93 3.64 -2.33 -19.38
C GLN A 93 2.23 -2.31 -18.82
N PHE A 94 1.83 -3.37 -18.10
CA PHE A 94 0.47 -3.52 -17.60
C PHE A 94 0.48 -3.67 -16.08
N GLN A 95 0.11 -2.58 -15.41
CA GLN A 95 0.16 -2.45 -13.96
C GLN A 95 -1.18 -2.02 -13.42
N ILE A 96 -1.52 -2.49 -12.22
CA ILE A 96 -2.65 -1.97 -11.46
C ILE A 96 -2.27 -1.80 -9.99
N PHE A 97 -2.56 -0.61 -9.47
CA PHE A 97 -2.45 -0.28 -8.05
C PHE A 97 -3.86 -0.11 -7.50
N VAL A 98 -4.23 -0.89 -6.50
CA VAL A 98 -5.58 -0.97 -5.95
C VAL A 98 -5.56 -0.53 -4.51
N LEU A 99 -6.31 0.53 -4.19
CA LEU A 99 -6.53 0.98 -2.82
C LEU A 99 -7.84 0.37 -2.31
N PHE A 100 -7.77 -0.45 -1.27
CA PHE A 100 -8.94 -0.98 -0.57
C PHE A 100 -9.27 -0.15 0.66
N ALA A 101 -10.56 0.08 0.88
CA ALA A 101 -11.09 0.57 2.16
C ALA A 101 -10.68 -0.37 3.32
N PRO A 102 -10.61 0.11 4.57
CA PRO A 102 -10.15 -0.70 5.71
C PRO A 102 -10.87 -2.05 5.88
N ASP A 103 -12.17 -2.08 5.57
CA ASP A 103 -13.03 -3.28 5.65
C ASP A 103 -13.14 -4.04 4.32
N GLY A 104 -12.45 -3.60 3.27
CA GLY A 104 -12.52 -4.16 1.93
C GLY A 104 -13.83 -3.86 1.18
N SER A 105 -14.76 -3.10 1.75
CA SER A 105 -16.09 -2.87 1.16
C SER A 105 -16.06 -2.10 -0.16
N GLN A 106 -15.00 -1.33 -0.40
CA GLN A 106 -14.80 -0.51 -1.57
C GLN A 106 -13.36 -0.57 -2.03
N ALA A 107 -13.16 -0.49 -3.34
CA ALA A 107 -11.84 -0.41 -3.96
C ALA A 107 -11.82 0.69 -5.03
N TRP A 108 -10.62 1.24 -5.25
CA TRP A 108 -10.30 2.17 -6.33
C TRP A 108 -8.96 1.77 -6.93
N ALA A 109 -8.73 2.05 -8.21
CA ALA A 109 -7.44 1.74 -8.80
C ALA A 109 -6.92 2.78 -9.77
N LEU A 110 -5.59 2.80 -9.85
CA LEU A 110 -4.82 3.40 -10.92
C LEU A 110 -4.24 2.27 -11.78
N MET A 111 -4.64 2.20 -13.04
CA MET A 111 -4.16 1.22 -14.00
C MET A 111 -3.29 1.89 -15.05
N GLY A 112 -2.11 1.33 -15.29
CA GLY A 112 -1.19 1.71 -16.37
C GLY A 112 -1.21 0.68 -17.49
N SER A 113 -1.31 1.15 -18.73
CA SER A 113 -1.27 0.32 -19.94
C SER A 113 -0.75 1.13 -21.13
N PRO A 114 0.01 0.53 -22.07
CA PRO A 114 0.35 1.19 -23.34
C PRO A 114 -0.88 1.46 -24.21
N LEU A 115 -2.00 0.77 -23.98
CA LEU A 115 -3.21 0.88 -24.81
C LEU A 115 -4.04 2.13 -24.47
N THR A 116 -4.13 2.47 -23.19
CA THR A 116 -5.01 3.54 -22.68
C THR A 116 -4.26 4.58 -21.86
N GLY A 117 -2.96 4.42 -21.68
CA GLY A 117 -2.17 5.21 -20.74
C GLY A 117 -2.61 4.92 -19.30
N VAL A 118 -2.88 5.98 -18.55
CA VAL A 118 -3.31 5.90 -17.16
C VAL A 118 -4.83 5.96 -17.07
N THR A 119 -5.44 4.96 -16.44
CA THR A 119 -6.90 4.86 -16.26
C THR A 119 -7.25 4.76 -14.77
N TRP A 120 -8.23 5.54 -14.33
CA TRP A 120 -8.82 5.43 -12.99
C TRP A 120 -10.04 4.50 -13.01
N LEU A 121 -10.11 3.59 -12.05
CA LEU A 121 -11.23 2.67 -11.86
C LEU A 121 -11.91 2.91 -10.50
N GLY A 122 -13.21 2.67 -10.41
CA GLY A 122 -13.99 2.81 -9.18
C GLY A 122 -14.40 4.26 -8.85
N GLU A 123 -14.30 5.17 -9.82
CA GLU A 123 -14.69 6.59 -9.68
C GLU A 123 -14.10 7.29 -8.44
N PRO A 124 -12.77 7.25 -8.23
CA PRO A 124 -12.16 7.87 -7.06
C PRO A 124 -12.33 9.39 -7.08
N ASP A 125 -12.67 9.94 -5.92
CA ASP A 125 -12.61 11.37 -5.64
C ASP A 125 -11.16 11.89 -5.63
N GLU A 126 -10.99 13.20 -5.53
CA GLU A 126 -9.66 13.83 -5.54
C GLU A 126 -8.77 13.36 -4.38
N ARG A 127 -9.36 13.11 -3.22
CA ARG A 127 -8.65 12.68 -2.01
C ARG A 127 -8.07 11.28 -2.19
N ILE A 128 -8.83 10.33 -2.73
CA ILE A 128 -8.36 8.98 -3.03
C ILE A 128 -7.30 9.00 -4.14
N ARG A 129 -7.47 9.83 -5.17
CA ARG A 129 -6.45 9.99 -6.23
C ARG A 129 -5.13 10.53 -5.66
N ALA A 130 -5.21 11.53 -4.77
CA ALA A 130 -4.06 12.09 -4.09
C ALA A 130 -3.38 11.04 -3.20
N ALA A 131 -4.15 10.24 -2.46
CA ALA A 131 -3.62 9.19 -1.60
C ALA A 131 -2.85 8.11 -2.40
N ILE A 132 -3.41 7.64 -3.51
CA ILE A 132 -2.75 6.66 -4.39
C ILE A 132 -1.48 7.26 -4.99
N THR A 133 -1.56 8.44 -5.61
CA THR A 133 -0.40 9.05 -6.28
C THR A 133 0.73 9.41 -5.31
N ALA A 134 0.42 9.92 -4.12
CA ALA A 134 1.43 10.22 -3.11
C ALA A 134 2.12 8.95 -2.57
N ALA A 135 1.40 7.83 -2.47
CA ALA A 135 1.97 6.57 -2.04
C ALA A 135 2.94 5.97 -3.10
N LEU A 136 2.71 6.22 -4.38
CA LEU A 136 3.55 5.74 -5.49
C LEU A 136 4.82 6.57 -5.74
N GLN A 137 4.95 7.74 -5.09
CA GLN A 137 6.11 8.62 -5.23
C GLN A 137 7.17 8.41 -4.14
N LYS A 138 6.89 7.55 -3.16
CA LYS A 138 7.79 7.21 -2.06
C LYS A 138 8.75 6.11 -2.47
#